data_AF-A0A2E1KWM4-F1
#
_entry.id   AF-A0A2E1KWM4-F1
#
_cell.length_a   1.000
_cell.length_b   1.000
_cell.length_c   1.000
_cell.angle_alpha   90.00
_cell.angle_beta   90.00
_cell.angle_gamma   90.00
#
_symmetry.space_group_name_H-M   'P 1'
#
loop_
_entity.id
_entity.type
_entity.pdbx_description
1 polymer ?
#
loop_
_entity_poly.entity_id
_entity_poly.type
_entity_poly.pdbx_seq_one_letter_code
_entity_poly.pdbx_strand_id
1 'polypeptide(L)'
;MDPNHKNRLIGLKFAKWGGYLLQILLLLLILGLVFGETQEPLLFKWIKGLYFAALIAILLLPFDRLKNKTFKLFFPLLCLLSVGFVFLMVVEVMFAYMAAAEIGERLGVPGFEGTLIFLTLLQVPTILFRRNPDLLD
;
A
#
# COMPACT_ATOMS: atom_id res chain seq x y z
N MET A 1 22.18 -27.52 -9.58
CA MET A 1 21.15 -26.49 -9.32
C MET A 1 21.85 -25.32 -8.65
N ASP A 2 21.86 -24.17 -9.30
CA ASP A 2 22.54 -22.97 -8.80
C ASP A 2 21.86 -22.46 -7.50
N PRO A 3 22.60 -22.31 -6.37
CA PRO A 3 22.05 -21.78 -5.13
C PRO A 3 21.43 -20.38 -5.27
N ASN A 4 21.86 -19.57 -6.23
CA ASN A 4 21.28 -18.24 -6.49
C ASN A 4 19.85 -18.32 -7.03
N HIS A 5 19.53 -19.34 -7.82
CA HIS A 5 18.19 -19.51 -8.40
C HIS A 5 17.12 -19.81 -7.34
N LYS A 6 17.48 -20.57 -6.29
CA LYS A 6 16.56 -20.92 -5.19
C LYS A 6 16.25 -19.71 -4.31
N ASN A 7 17.24 -18.86 -4.05
CA ASN A 7 17.07 -17.65 -3.22
C ASN A 7 16.22 -16.57 -3.93
N ARG A 8 16.40 -16.38 -5.24
CA ARG A 8 15.58 -15.47 -6.06
C ARG A 8 14.10 -15.84 -6.05
N LEU A 9 13.79 -17.14 -6.20
CA LEU A 9 12.42 -17.66 -6.13
C LEU A 9 11.75 -17.44 -4.77
N ILE A 10 12.52 -17.48 -3.68
CA ILE A 10 12.01 -17.25 -2.32
C ILE A 10 11.68 -15.77 -2.14
N GLY A 11 12.57 -14.85 -2.53
CA GLY A 11 12.33 -13.40 -2.46
C GLY A 11 11.08 -12.97 -3.24
N LEU A 12 10.90 -13.52 -4.45
CA LEU A 12 9.71 -13.27 -5.28
C LEU A 12 8.41 -13.79 -4.65
N LYS A 13 8.46 -14.91 -3.91
CA LYS A 13 7.30 -15.43 -3.16
C LYS A 13 6.97 -14.54 -1.96
N PHE A 14 7.96 -14.12 -1.18
CA PHE A 14 7.75 -13.20 -0.05
C PHE A 14 7.16 -11.87 -0.49
N ALA A 15 7.64 -11.33 -1.62
CA ALA A 15 7.12 -10.09 -2.18
C ALA A 15 5.63 -10.20 -2.57
N LYS A 16 5.21 -11.37 -3.07
CA LYS A 16 3.80 -11.72 -3.32
C LYS A 16 2.96 -11.71 -2.05
N TRP A 17 3.47 -12.32 -0.98
CA TRP A 17 2.81 -12.35 0.32
C TRP A 17 2.67 -10.94 0.91
N GLY A 18 3.67 -10.08 0.74
CA GLY A 18 3.60 -8.68 1.16
C GLY A 18 2.44 -7.92 0.48
N GLY A 19 2.19 -8.17 -0.81
CA GLY A 19 1.05 -7.59 -1.52
C GLY A 19 -0.30 -8.07 -0.99
N TYR A 20 -0.46 -9.37 -0.71
CA TYR A 20 -1.70 -9.90 -0.12
C TYR A 20 -1.92 -9.38 1.31
N LEU A 21 -0.86 -9.31 2.11
CA LEU A 21 -0.92 -8.75 3.46
C LEU A 21 -1.40 -7.30 3.41
N LEU A 22 -0.81 -6.48 2.54
CA LEU A 22 -1.24 -5.09 2.35
C LEU A 22 -2.71 -4.99 1.96
N GLN A 23 -3.19 -5.79 1.01
CA GLN A 23 -4.60 -5.79 0.59
C GLN A 23 -5.53 -6.14 1.75
N ILE A 24 -5.20 -7.16 2.55
CA ILE A 24 -5.98 -7.54 3.72
C ILE A 24 -6.01 -6.41 4.75
N LEU A 25 -4.86 -5.78 5.04
CA LEU A 25 -4.78 -4.66 5.96
C LEU A 25 -5.63 -3.47 5.49
N LEU A 26 -5.55 -3.11 4.20
CA LEU A 26 -6.35 -2.04 3.61
C LEU A 26 -7.85 -2.37 3.66
N LEU A 27 -8.25 -3.62 3.43
CA LEU A 27 -9.64 -4.05 3.55
C LEU A 27 -10.15 -3.94 5.01
N LEU A 28 -9.34 -4.35 5.98
CA LEU A 28 -9.67 -4.20 7.39
C LEU A 28 -9.78 -2.73 7.79
N LEU A 29 -8.97 -1.85 7.22
CA LEU A 29 -9.08 -0.40 7.44
C LEU A 29 -10.35 0.19 6.83
N ILE A 30 -10.73 -0.23 5.62
CA ILE A 30 -12.02 0.17 5.03
C ILE A 30 -13.17 -0.29 5.94
N LEU A 31 -13.11 -1.52 6.45
CA LEU A 31 -14.11 -2.04 7.38
C LEU A 31 -14.15 -1.20 8.66
N GLY A 32 -12.99 -0.88 9.24
CA GLY A 32 -12.86 -0.01 10.39
C GLY A 32 -13.38 1.40 10.13
N LEU A 33 -13.23 1.95 8.92
CA LEU A 33 -13.84 3.21 8.53
C LEU A 33 -15.37 3.07 8.52
N VAL A 34 -15.94 2.00 7.96
CA VAL A 34 -17.40 1.85 7.87
C VAL A 34 -18.05 1.67 9.25
N PHE A 35 -17.45 0.87 10.13
CA PHE A 35 -18.05 0.48 11.41
C PHE A 35 -17.52 1.29 12.61
N GLY A 36 -16.38 1.95 12.47
CA GLY A 36 -15.73 2.70 13.53
C GLY A 36 -16.14 4.16 13.58
N GLU A 37 -16.23 4.68 14.80
CA GLU A 37 -16.32 6.11 15.06
C GLU A 37 -14.91 6.71 14.99
N THR A 38 -14.74 7.67 14.09
CA THR A 38 -13.45 8.31 13.80
C THR A 38 -13.61 9.80 14.04
N GLN A 39 -12.65 10.42 14.72
CA GLN A 39 -12.63 11.88 14.92
C GLN A 39 -12.26 12.66 13.64
N GLU A 40 -11.95 11.95 12.54
CA GLU A 40 -11.65 12.55 11.25
C GLU A 40 -12.88 13.20 10.58
N PRO A 41 -12.71 14.29 9.81
CA PRO A 41 -13.79 14.86 9.02
C PRO A 41 -14.44 13.85 8.06
N LEU A 42 -15.77 13.88 7.96
CA LEU A 42 -16.54 12.92 7.14
C LEU A 42 -16.07 12.85 5.68
N LEU A 43 -15.74 13.99 5.07
CA LEU A 43 -15.21 14.03 3.70
C LEU A 43 -13.86 13.30 3.58
N PHE A 44 -12.96 13.51 4.53
CA PHE A 44 -11.66 12.84 4.53
C PHE A 44 -11.82 11.34 4.65
N LYS A 45 -12.71 10.88 5.54
CA LYS A 45 -13.08 9.48 5.71
C LYS A 45 -13.53 8.81 4.40
N TRP A 46 -14.42 9.46 3.65
CA TRP A 46 -14.90 8.94 2.35
C TRP A 46 -13.80 8.92 1.29
N ILE A 47 -13.01 9.99 1.19
CA ILE A 47 -11.89 10.08 0.25
C ILE A 47 -10.88 8.97 0.53
N LYS A 48 -10.50 8.77 1.80
CA LYS A 48 -9.59 7.74 2.28
C LYS A 48 -10.11 6.33 1.95
N GLY A 49 -11.37 6.05 2.26
CA GLY A 49 -11.99 4.75 1.94
C GLY A 49 -12.00 4.45 0.44
N LEU A 50 -12.37 5.45 -0.38
CA LEU A 50 -12.34 5.32 -1.85
C LEU A 50 -10.91 5.11 -2.36
N TYR A 51 -9.95 5.82 -1.78
CA TYR A 51 -8.53 5.69 -2.13
C TYR A 51 -8.00 4.29 -1.85
N PHE A 52 -8.28 3.75 -0.66
CA PHE A 52 -7.89 2.39 -0.29
C PHE A 52 -8.54 1.35 -1.22
N ALA A 53 -9.83 1.51 -1.55
CA ALA A 53 -10.52 0.62 -2.47
C ALA A 53 -9.90 0.66 -3.88
N ALA A 54 -9.59 1.85 -4.39
CA ALA A 54 -8.93 2.02 -5.69
C ALA A 54 -7.53 1.38 -5.70
N LEU A 55 -6.75 1.56 -4.63
CA LEU A 55 -5.43 0.97 -4.50
C LEU A 55 -5.50 -0.56 -4.45
N ILE A 56 -6.44 -1.15 -3.69
CA ILE A 56 -6.68 -2.60 -3.67
C ILE A 56 -7.05 -3.10 -5.07
N ALA A 57 -7.97 -2.43 -5.77
CA ALA A 57 -8.41 -2.83 -7.10
C ALA A 57 -7.25 -2.88 -8.10
N ILE A 58 -6.34 -1.90 -8.04
CA ILE A 58 -5.14 -1.87 -8.86
C ILE A 58 -4.18 -2.99 -8.46
N LEU A 59 -3.93 -3.21 -7.16
CA LEU A 59 -3.03 -4.25 -6.67
C LEU A 59 -3.52 -5.68 -6.95
N LEU A 60 -4.83 -5.88 -7.12
CA LEU A 60 -5.42 -7.17 -7.51
C LEU A 60 -5.15 -7.53 -8.99
N LEU A 61 -4.75 -6.56 -9.82
CA LEU A 61 -4.49 -6.82 -11.24
C LEU A 61 -3.30 -7.78 -11.41
N PRO A 62 -3.39 -8.78 -12.30
CA PRO A 62 -2.31 -9.73 -12.55
C PRO A 62 -1.24 -9.10 -13.46
N PHE A 63 -0.47 -8.14 -12.94
CA PHE A 63 0.53 -7.36 -13.70
C PHE A 63 1.52 -8.20 -14.52
N ASP A 64 1.85 -9.42 -14.09
CA ASP A 64 2.73 -10.33 -14.82
C ASP A 64 2.11 -10.84 -16.14
N ARG A 65 0.78 -10.92 -16.20
CA ARG A 65 0.02 -11.46 -17.35
C ARG A 65 -0.58 -10.37 -18.23
N LEU A 66 -0.44 -9.10 -17.84
CA LEU A 66 -0.99 -7.97 -18.60
C LEU A 66 -0.22 -7.75 -19.91
N LYS A 67 -0.97 -7.51 -20.99
CA LYS A 67 -0.41 -7.05 -22.28
C LYS A 67 0.41 -5.76 -22.07
N ASN A 68 1.46 -5.57 -22.88
CA ASN A 68 2.37 -4.43 -22.76
C ASN A 68 1.66 -3.06 -22.76
N LYS A 69 0.63 -2.88 -23.58
CA LYS A 69 -0.16 -1.63 -23.62
C LYS A 69 -0.86 -1.36 -22.29
N THR A 70 -1.51 -2.37 -21.72
CA THR A 70 -2.23 -2.28 -20.43
C THR A 70 -1.26 -2.05 -19.29
N PHE A 71 -0.12 -2.74 -19.27
CA PHE A 71 0.92 -2.52 -18.26
C PHE A 71 1.45 -1.08 -18.27
N LYS A 72 1.72 -0.51 -19.44
CA LYS A 72 2.19 0.88 -19.57
C LYS A 72 1.18 1.91 -19.09
N LEU A 73 -0.09 1.56 -18.95
CA LEU A 73 -1.12 2.43 -18.36
C LEU A 73 -1.24 2.23 -16.84
N PHE A 74 -1.40 0.98 -16.40
CA PHE A 74 -1.70 0.67 -15.00
C PHE A 74 -0.47 0.72 -14.09
N PHE A 75 0.73 0.50 -14.60
CA PHE A 75 1.95 0.58 -13.78
C PHE A 75 2.26 2.03 -13.34
N PRO A 76 2.25 3.04 -14.23
CA PRO A 76 2.37 4.44 -13.80
C PRO A 76 1.24 4.87 -12.86
N LEU A 77 0.01 4.38 -13.10
CA LEU A 77 -1.12 4.64 -12.20
C LEU A 77 -0.86 4.06 -10.80
N LEU A 78 -0.34 2.84 -10.70
CA LEU A 78 0.09 2.26 -9.42
C LEU A 78 1.16 3.14 -8.76
N CYS A 79 2.19 3.58 -9.48
CA CYS A 79 3.23 4.45 -8.92
C CYS A 79 2.63 5.75 -8.36
N LEU A 80 1.73 6.38 -9.11
CA LEU A 80 1.06 7.62 -8.69
C LEU A 80 0.19 7.37 -7.46
N LEU A 81 -0.56 6.27 -7.42
CA LEU A 81 -1.34 5.88 -6.25
C LEU A 81 -0.46 5.54 -5.04
N SER A 82 0.71 4.93 -5.22
CA SER A 82 1.65 4.67 -4.13
C SER A 82 2.21 5.97 -3.55
N VAL A 83 2.54 6.96 -4.39
CA VAL A 83 2.99 8.28 -3.92
C VAL A 83 1.86 9.01 -3.20
N GLY A 84 0.67 9.07 -3.79
CA GLY A 84 -0.49 9.69 -3.15
C GLY A 84 -0.87 9.02 -1.82
N PHE A 85 -0.63 7.70 -1.69
CA PHE A 85 -0.85 6.97 -0.45
C PHE A 85 0.04 7.51 0.67
N VAL A 86 1.31 7.81 0.38
CA VAL A 86 2.22 8.41 1.37
C VAL A 86 1.65 9.72 1.91
N PHE A 87 1.18 10.61 1.02
CA PHE A 87 0.57 11.87 1.44
C PHE A 87 -0.71 11.65 2.26
N LEU A 88 -1.56 10.72 1.85
CA LEU A 88 -2.78 10.37 2.59
C LEU A 88 -2.45 9.93 4.02
N MET A 89 -1.44 9.07 4.19
CA MET A 89 -1.00 8.59 5.51
C MET A 89 -0.38 9.72 6.34
N VAL A 90 0.36 10.66 5.75
CA VAL A 90 0.89 11.83 6.47
C VAL A 90 -0.26 12.70 7.02
N VAL A 91 -1.31 12.90 6.23
CA VAL A 91 -2.50 13.65 6.68
C VAL A 91 -3.24 12.91 7.80
N GLU A 92 -3.36 11.59 7.70
CA GLU A 92 -3.95 10.75 8.77
C GLU A 92 -3.19 10.89 10.09
N VAL A 93 -1.85 10.81 10.06
CA VAL A 93 -1.01 11.04 11.24
C VAL A 93 -1.20 12.46 11.79
N MET A 94 -1.38 13.45 10.93
CA MET A 94 -1.62 14.84 11.34
C MET A 94 -2.96 14.99 12.06
N PHE A 95 -4.03 14.33 11.60
CA PHE A 95 -5.31 14.32 12.33
C PHE A 95 -5.18 13.64 13.69
N ALA A 96 -4.49 12.50 13.75
CA ALA A 96 -4.23 11.82 15.02
C ALA A 96 -3.41 12.70 15.99
N TYR A 97 -2.44 13.46 15.47
CA TYR A 97 -1.66 14.42 16.24
C TYR A 97 -2.54 15.54 16.81
N MET A 98 -3.42 16.13 16.00
CA MET A 98 -4.32 17.19 16.44
C MET A 98 -5.25 16.70 17.56
N ALA A 99 -5.84 15.51 17.40
CA ALA A 99 -6.69 14.89 18.42
C ALA A 99 -5.94 14.62 19.74
N ALA A 100 -4.72 14.09 19.66
CA ALA A 100 -3.89 13.84 20.85
C ALA A 100 -3.48 15.14 21.55
N ALA A 101 -3.18 16.20 20.79
CA ALA A 101 -2.83 17.51 21.32
C ALA A 101 -4.01 18.17 22.07
N GLU A 102 -5.24 17.98 21.60
CA GLU A 102 -6.45 18.47 22.28
C GLU A 102 -6.67 17.82 23.65
N ILE A 103 -6.26 16.55 23.80
CA ILE A 103 -6.45 15.76 25.04
C ILE A 103 -5.24 15.90 25.98
N GLY A 104 -4.14 16.50 25.52
CA GLY A 104 -2.91 16.66 26.29
C GLY A 104 -2.11 15.35 26.46
N GLU A 105 -2.40 14.34 25.64
CA GLU A 105 -1.69 13.05 25.67
C GLU A 105 -0.33 13.12 24.98
N ARG A 106 0.60 12.27 25.44
CA ARG A 106 1.88 12.10 24.76
C ARG A 106 1.71 11.26 23.51
N LEU A 107 2.25 11.75 22.41
CA LEU A 107 2.16 11.10 21.10
C LEU A 107 2.88 9.74 21.10
N GLY A 108 2.17 8.72 20.63
CA GLY A 108 2.80 7.49 20.15
C GLY A 108 3.51 7.71 18.82
N VAL A 109 4.49 6.88 18.50
CA VAL A 109 5.11 6.85 17.16
C VAL A 109 4.09 6.22 16.20
N PRO A 110 3.78 6.86 15.05
CA PRO A 110 2.84 6.34 14.04
C PRO A 110 3.47 5.18 13.24
N GLY A 111 3.79 4.09 13.95
CA GLY A 111 4.49 2.95 13.39
C GLY A 111 3.62 2.14 12.42
N PHE A 112 2.30 2.14 12.63
CA PHE A 112 1.38 1.41 11.77
C PHE A 112 1.27 2.08 10.40
N GLU A 113 1.11 3.40 10.37
CA GLU A 113 1.03 4.20 9.15
C GLU A 113 2.33 4.11 8.35
N GLY A 114 3.48 4.22 9.04
CA GLY A 114 4.79 4.00 8.44
C GLY A 114 4.95 2.61 7.82
N THR A 115 4.43 1.58 8.48
CA THR A 115 4.45 0.20 7.96
C THR A 115 3.61 0.06 6.69
N LEU A 116 2.42 0.66 6.65
CA LEU A 116 1.57 0.66 5.45
C LEU A 116 2.22 1.39 4.28
N ILE A 117 2.87 2.53 4.54
CA ILE A 117 3.63 3.26 3.53
C ILE A 117 4.72 2.35 2.95
N PHE A 118 5.53 1.73 3.81
CA PHE A 118 6.60 0.84 3.38
C PHE A 118 6.07 -0.32 2.53
N LEU A 119 5.03 -1.01 3.01
CA LEU A 119 4.41 -2.11 2.28
C LEU A 119 3.84 -1.67 0.93
N THR A 120 3.26 -0.47 0.85
CA THR A 120 2.70 0.10 -0.38
C THR A 120 3.80 0.44 -1.38
N LEU A 121 4.85 1.11 -0.93
CA LEU A 121 6.00 1.46 -1.79
C LEU A 121 6.74 0.21 -2.27
N LEU A 122 6.81 -0.84 -1.45
CA LEU A 122 7.41 -2.12 -1.81
C LEU A 122 6.69 -2.81 -2.98
N GLN A 123 5.40 -2.54 -3.20
CA GLN A 123 4.64 -3.16 -4.30
C GLN A 123 5.16 -2.75 -5.67
N VAL A 124 5.63 -1.50 -5.82
CA VAL A 124 6.14 -0.98 -7.10
C VAL A 124 7.36 -1.76 -7.60
N PRO A 125 8.49 -1.85 -6.86
CA PRO A 125 9.64 -2.65 -7.30
C PRO A 125 9.30 -4.13 -7.36
N THR A 126 8.45 -4.64 -6.46
CA THR A 126 7.98 -6.04 -6.50
C THR A 126 7.33 -6.38 -7.83
N ILE A 127 6.39 -5.55 -8.28
CA ILE A 127 5.68 -5.78 -9.55
C ILE A 127 6.62 -5.60 -10.74
N LEU A 128 7.52 -4.62 -10.69
CA LEU A 128 8.50 -4.37 -11.75
C LEU A 128 9.44 -5.56 -11.97
N PHE A 129 10.05 -6.06 -10.88
CA PHE A 129 11.00 -7.18 -10.93
C PHE A 129 10.33 -8.52 -11.24
N ARG A 130 9.08 -8.70 -10.82
CA ARG A 130 8.31 -9.90 -11.19
C ARG A 130 8.03 -10.00 -12.68
N ARG A 131 7.82 -8.85 -13.34
CA ARG A 131 7.60 -8.79 -14.79
C ARG A 131 8.89 -8.87 -15.59
N ASN A 132 9.97 -8.28 -15.10
CA ASN A 132 11.28 -8.27 -15.75
C ASN A 132 12.35 -8.83 -14.79
N PRO A 133 12.41 -10.16 -14.62
CA PRO A 133 13.33 -10.79 -13.68
C PRO A 133 14.80 -10.54 -14.03
N ASP A 134 15.09 -10.29 -15.31
CA ASP A 134 16.43 -9.98 -15.84
C ASP A 134 17.01 -8.67 -15.27
N LEU A 135 16.18 -7.79 -14.68
CA LEU A 135 16.63 -6.58 -13.98
C LEU A 135 17.31 -6.86 -12.62
N LEU A 136 17.29 -8.12 -12.16
CA LEU A 136 17.94 -8.58 -10.93
C LEU A 136 19.27 -9.31 -11.19
N ASP A 137 19.70 -9.40 -12.45
CA ASP A 137 21.02 -9.88 -12.87
C ASP A 137 22.07 -8.75 -12.83
#